data_AF-A0A3N6C4A4-F1
#
_entry.id   AF-A0A3N6C4A4-F1
#
_cell.length_a   1.000
_cell.length_b   1.000
_cell.length_c   1.000
_cell.angle_alpha   90.00
_cell.angle_beta   90.00
_cell.angle_gamma   90.00
#
_symmetry.space_group_name_H-M   'P 1'
#
loop_
_entity.id
_entity.type
_entity.pdbx_description
1 polymer ?
#
loop_
_entity_poly.entity_id
_entity_poly.type
_entity_poly.pdbx_seq_one_letter_code
_entity_poly.pdbx_strand_id
1 'polypeptide(L)'
;MAISQISVLQPTQPTMTQSVAQTIPSDKKESFGTMLKDAISTVNDSQVASDTMTNKLVNGENVELHDVMISAQKANITLNTALSIRNKVIDAYQEIMRMTV
;
A
#
# COMPACT_ATOMS: atom_id res chain seq x y z
N MET A 1 43.65 55.02 -32.73
CA MET A 1 44.00 53.90 -31.85
C MET A 1 42.78 53.58 -31.01
N ALA A 2 42.20 52.39 -30.92
CA ALA A 2 42.37 51.15 -31.67
C ALA A 2 40.97 50.48 -31.74
N ILE A 3 40.68 49.99 -32.94
CA ILE A 3 39.76 48.94 -33.37
C ILE A 3 39.04 48.06 -32.32
N SER A 4 37.77 47.85 -32.64
CA SER A 4 36.77 46.88 -32.18
C SER A 4 37.30 45.51 -31.74
N GLN A 5 36.75 44.97 -30.66
CA GLN A 5 36.74 43.53 -30.41
C GLN A 5 35.30 43.03 -30.43
N ILE A 6 34.99 42.33 -31.52
CA ILE A 6 33.81 41.50 -31.70
C ILE A 6 33.88 40.35 -30.70
N SER A 7 32.99 40.33 -29.72
CA SER A 7 32.86 39.19 -28.81
C SER A 7 32.09 38.09 -29.53
N VAL A 8 32.80 36.99 -29.75
CA VAL A 8 32.44 35.78 -30.49
C VAL A 8 31.17 35.14 -29.94
N LEU A 9 30.29 34.73 -30.87
CA LEU A 9 29.14 33.86 -30.64
C LEU A 9 29.62 32.48 -30.14
N GLN A 10 29.22 32.10 -28.93
CA GLN A 10 29.49 30.77 -28.38
C GLN A 10 28.36 29.78 -28.77
N PRO A 11 28.70 28.56 -29.23
CA PRO A 11 27.72 27.58 -29.67
C PRO A 11 26.90 26.99 -28.50
N THR A 12 25.65 26.72 -28.82
CA THR A 12 24.58 26.10 -28.02
C THR A 12 25.04 24.96 -27.10
N GLN A 13 24.83 25.13 -25.80
CA GLN A 13 24.71 24.00 -24.88
C GLN A 13 23.26 23.47 -24.94
N PRO A 14 23.05 22.15 -25.00
CA PRO A 14 21.71 21.59 -24.92
C PRO A 14 21.14 21.91 -23.54
N THR A 15 20.01 22.60 -23.52
CA THR A 15 19.15 22.73 -22.34
C THR A 15 18.86 21.31 -21.84
N MET A 16 19.56 20.90 -20.78
CA MET A 16 19.13 19.75 -20.00
C MET A 16 17.79 20.15 -19.41
N THR A 17 16.72 19.61 -20.00
CA THR A 17 15.38 19.63 -19.44
C THR A 17 15.50 19.23 -17.98
N GLN A 18 15.22 20.21 -17.13
CA GLN A 18 15.18 20.09 -15.70
C GLN A 18 14.21 18.94 -15.39
N SER A 19 14.80 17.78 -15.10
CA SER A 19 14.06 16.64 -14.60
C SER A 19 13.45 17.13 -13.29
N VAL A 20 12.14 17.31 -13.29
CA VAL A 20 11.34 17.42 -12.08
C VAL A 20 11.63 16.15 -11.29
N ALA A 21 12.65 16.22 -10.43
CA ALA A 21 12.78 15.34 -9.31
C ALA A 21 11.50 15.57 -8.50
N GLN A 22 10.51 14.72 -8.74
CA GLN A 22 9.44 14.47 -7.80
C GLN A 22 10.15 14.02 -6.54
N THR A 23 10.41 14.98 -5.65
CA THR A 23 10.63 14.71 -4.24
C THR A 23 9.39 13.97 -3.79
N ILE A 24 9.47 12.64 -3.81
CA ILE A 24 8.55 11.79 -3.08
C ILE A 24 8.66 12.32 -1.65
N PRO A 25 7.58 12.89 -1.07
CA PRO A 25 7.63 13.33 0.30
C PRO A 25 8.01 12.11 1.12
N SER A 26 9.22 12.13 1.68
CA SER A 26 9.68 11.14 2.67
C SER A 26 9.07 11.46 4.03
N ASP A 27 7.82 11.92 4.03
CA ASP A 27 7.03 12.25 5.19
C ASP A 27 5.94 11.19 5.28
N LYS A 28 6.06 10.34 6.30
CA LYS A 28 5.37 9.06 6.49
C LYS A 28 5.92 7.90 5.65
N LYS A 29 7.10 7.42 6.07
CA LYS A 29 7.20 5.96 6.28
C LYS A 29 6.13 5.60 7.30
N GLU A 30 4.88 5.36 6.87
CA GLU A 30 4.00 4.54 7.68
C GLU A 30 4.77 3.26 7.93
N SER A 31 5.18 3.05 9.18
CA SER A 31 5.97 1.89 9.51
C SER A 31 5.13 0.67 9.13
N PHE A 32 5.76 -0.37 8.55
CA PHE A 32 5.05 -1.61 8.26
C PHE A 32 4.29 -2.14 9.49
N GLY A 33 4.82 -1.87 10.70
CA GLY A 33 4.14 -2.12 11.97
C GLY A 33 2.84 -1.34 12.17
N THR A 34 2.75 -0.09 11.72
CA THR A 34 1.51 0.71 11.70
C THR A 34 0.50 0.10 10.74
N MET A 35 0.91 -0.25 9.52
CA MET A 35 0.02 -0.92 8.56
C MET A 35 -0.47 -2.29 9.07
N LEU A 36 0.40 -3.06 9.72
CA LEU A 36 0.02 -4.35 10.31
C LEU A 36 -0.93 -4.16 11.51
N LYS A 37 -0.70 -3.13 12.33
CA LYS A 37 -1.59 -2.77 13.44
C LYS A 37 -2.97 -2.39 12.92
N ASP A 38 -3.04 -1.58 11.87
CA ASP A 38 -4.28 -1.14 11.25
C ASP A 38 -5.01 -2.30 10.57
N ALA A 39 -4.27 -3.20 9.90
CA ALA A 39 -4.84 -4.42 9.32
C ALA A 39 -5.44 -5.34 10.40
N ILE A 40 -4.75 -5.52 11.53
CA ILE A 40 -5.29 -6.30 12.67
C ILE A 40 -6.52 -5.61 13.28
N SER A 41 -6.50 -4.28 13.42
CA SER A 41 -7.66 -3.52 13.90
C SER A 41 -8.86 -3.68 12.95
N THR A 42 -8.62 -3.57 11.65
CA THR A 42 -9.65 -3.75 10.61
C THR A 42 -10.27 -5.16 10.65
N VAL A 43 -9.46 -6.18 10.91
CA VAL A 43 -9.96 -7.56 11.07
C VAL A 43 -10.85 -7.68 12.31
N ASN A 44 -10.45 -7.07 13.43
CA ASN A 44 -11.27 -7.04 14.65
C ASN A 44 -12.61 -6.32 14.41
N ASP A 45 -12.58 -5.15 13.78
CA ASP A 45 -13.78 -4.38 13.47
C ASP A 45 -14.72 -5.16 12.53
N SER A 46 -14.17 -5.85 11.54
CA SER A 46 -14.93 -6.73 10.64
C SER A 46 -15.56 -7.91 11.39
N GLN A 47 -14.85 -8.47 12.38
CA GLN A 47 -15.34 -9.58 13.21
C GLN A 47 -16.51 -9.14 14.10
N VAL A 48 -16.40 -7.98 14.75
CA VAL A 48 -17.49 -7.38 15.55
C VAL A 48 -18.70 -7.02 14.69
N ALA A 49 -18.47 -6.49 13.49
CA ALA A 49 -19.53 -6.21 12.53
C ALA A 49 -20.24 -7.50 12.07
N SER A 50 -19.49 -8.57 11.82
CA SER A 50 -20.02 -9.90 11.52
C SER A 50 -20.86 -10.44 12.67
N ASP A 51 -20.39 -10.39 13.92
CA ASP A 51 -21.14 -10.85 15.09
C ASP A 51 -22.46 -10.08 15.26
N THR A 52 -22.43 -8.77 15.00
CA THR A 52 -23.62 -7.92 15.02
C THR A 52 -24.61 -8.32 13.93
N MET A 53 -24.11 -8.59 12.72
CA MET A 53 -24.94 -9.00 11.58
C MET A 53 -25.49 -10.42 11.75
N THR A 54 -24.72 -11.34 12.32
CA THR A 54 -25.16 -12.68 12.69
C THR A 54 -26.24 -12.63 13.77
N ASN A 55 -26.11 -11.73 14.76
CA ASN A 55 -27.18 -11.49 15.73
C ASN A 55 -28.46 -11.02 15.03
N LYS A 56 -28.36 -10.07 14.10
CA LYS A 56 -29.51 -9.57 13.32
C LYS A 56 -30.14 -10.66 12.44
N LEU A 57 -29.34 -11.53 11.83
CA LEU A 57 -29.77 -12.67 11.04
C LEU A 57 -30.53 -13.71 11.89
N VAL A 58 -29.99 -14.07 13.06
CA VAL A 58 -30.66 -14.99 14.00
C VAL A 58 -31.98 -14.40 14.52
N ASN A 59 -32.08 -13.07 14.60
CA ASN A 59 -33.32 -12.35 14.92
C ASN A 59 -34.30 -12.26 13.73
N GLY A 60 -33.98 -12.79 12.55
CA GLY A 60 -34.89 -12.88 11.41
C GLY A 60 -34.96 -11.63 10.54
N GLU A 61 -33.97 -10.74 10.59
CA GLU A 61 -33.87 -9.62 9.64
C GLU A 61 -33.56 -10.13 8.21
N ASN A 62 -34.03 -9.38 7.21
CA ASN A 62 -34.13 -9.75 5.79
C ASN A 62 -32.76 -9.98 5.12
N VAL A 63 -32.19 -11.19 5.25
CA VAL A 63 -30.93 -11.57 4.60
C VAL A 63 -31.21 -12.64 3.55
N GLU A 64 -30.88 -12.32 2.32
CA GLU A 64 -31.03 -13.21 1.17
C GLU A 64 -29.92 -14.28 1.17
N LEU A 65 -30.29 -15.56 0.97
CA LEU A 65 -29.35 -16.69 1.03
C LEU A 65 -28.14 -16.55 0.08
N HIS A 66 -28.32 -15.88 -1.06
CA HIS A 66 -27.25 -15.65 -2.03
C HIS A 66 -26.15 -14.71 -1.50
N ASP A 67 -26.53 -13.70 -0.71
CA ASP A 67 -25.57 -12.77 -0.10
C ASP A 67 -24.72 -13.48 0.96
N VAL A 68 -25.31 -14.42 1.71
CA VAL A 68 -24.57 -15.25 2.68
C VAL A 68 -23.52 -16.10 1.96
N MET A 69 -23.87 -16.73 0.83
CA MET A 69 -22.90 -17.54 0.07
C MET A 69 -21.79 -16.67 -0.55
N ILE A 70 -22.13 -15.52 -1.14
CA ILE A 70 -21.14 -14.58 -1.70
C ILE A 70 -20.20 -14.09 -0.60
N SER A 71 -20.74 -13.72 0.56
CA SER A 71 -19.97 -13.29 1.72
C SER A 71 -19.03 -14.40 2.20
N ALA A 72 -19.51 -15.64 2.31
CA ALA A 72 -18.69 -16.79 2.69
C ALA A 72 -17.55 -17.05 1.69
N GLN A 73 -17.82 -17.00 0.38
CA GLN A 73 -16.79 -17.14 -0.66
C GLN A 73 -15.74 -16.02 -0.55
N LYS A 74 -16.20 -14.78 -0.36
CA LYS A 74 -15.34 -13.60 -0.21
C LYS A 74 -14.45 -13.71 1.02
N ALA A 75 -15.01 -14.15 2.15
CA ALA A 75 -14.27 -14.39 3.38
C ALA A 75 -13.19 -15.46 3.19
N ASN A 76 -13.51 -16.56 2.51
CA ASN A 76 -12.56 -17.62 2.22
C ASN A 76 -11.37 -17.12 1.37
N ILE A 77 -11.65 -16.37 0.30
CA ILE A 77 -10.60 -15.80 -0.56
C ILE A 77 -9.75 -14.78 0.20
N THR A 78 -10.40 -13.92 1.00
CA THR A 78 -9.72 -12.90 1.82
C THR A 78 -8.80 -13.53 2.86
N LEU A 79 -9.25 -14.60 3.52
CA LEU A 79 -8.44 -15.34 4.49
C LEU A 79 -7.21 -15.96 3.83
N ASN A 80 -7.39 -16.64 2.69
CA ASN A 80 -6.26 -17.22 1.94
C ASN A 80 -5.25 -16.15 1.50
N THR A 81 -5.75 -14.98 1.11
CA THR A 81 -4.91 -13.83 0.74
C THR A 81 -4.14 -13.31 1.96
N ALA A 82 -4.81 -13.16 3.10
CA ALA A 82 -4.17 -12.72 4.34
C ALA A 82 -3.09 -13.70 4.82
N LEU A 83 -3.33 -15.01 4.72
CA LEU A 83 -2.32 -16.04 5.00
C LEU A 83 -1.11 -15.93 4.06
N SER A 84 -1.35 -15.68 2.77
CA SER A 84 -0.29 -15.50 1.78
C SER A 84 0.55 -14.25 2.06
N ILE A 85 -0.09 -13.15 2.46
CA ILE A 85 0.59 -11.92 2.88
C ILE A 85 1.40 -12.18 4.15
N ARG A 86 0.83 -12.85 5.16
CA ARG A 86 1.54 -13.24 6.40
C ARG A 86 2.80 -14.03 6.09
N ASN A 87 2.71 -15.01 5.20
CA ASN A 87 3.88 -15.80 4.79
C ASN A 87 4.90 -14.92 4.07
N LYS A 88 4.50 -14.08 3.11
CA LYS A 88 5.44 -13.15 2.43
C LYS A 88 6.13 -12.19 3.39
N VAL A 89 5.44 -11.73 4.43
CA VAL A 89 6.01 -10.87 5.47
C VAL A 89 7.05 -11.62 6.31
N ILE A 90 6.77 -12.88 6.67
CA ILE A 90 7.74 -13.71 7.41
C ILE A 90 8.99 -13.98 6.57
N ASP A 91 8.83 -14.22 5.27
CA ASP A 91 9.93 -14.42 4.32
C ASP A 91 10.77 -13.15 4.19
N ALA A 92 10.12 -11.99 4.04
CA ALA A 92 10.81 -10.70 3.95
C ALA A 92 11.61 -10.39 5.22
N TYR A 93 11.07 -10.71 6.40
CA TYR A 93 11.80 -10.58 7.66
C TYR A 93 13.01 -11.51 7.73
N GLN A 94 12.85 -12.78 7.32
CA GLN A 94 13.95 -13.74 7.27
C GLN A 94 15.04 -13.32 6.28
N GLU A 95 14.68 -12.77 5.12
CA GLU A 95 15.64 -12.34 4.10
C GLU A 95 16.46 -11.12 4.57
N ILE A 96 15.82 -10.15 5.25
CA ILE A 96 16.55 -9.02 5.87
C ILE A 96 17.55 -9.53 6.90
N MET A 97 17.17 -10.51 7.72
CA MET A 97 18.08 -11.13 8.69
C MET A 97 19.26 -11.84 8.01
N ARG A 98 19.04 -12.48 6.85
CA ARG A 98 20.11 -13.11 6.05
C ARG A 98 21.04 -12.12 5.36
N MET A 99 20.56 -10.91 5.02
CA MET A 99 21.40 -9.85 4.45
C MET A 99 22.32 -9.17 5.47
N THR A 100 22.02 -9.28 6.78
CA THR A 100 22.71 -8.50 7.83
C THR A 100 23.79 -9.31 8.57
N VAL A 101 24.23 -10.45 8.04
CA VAL A 101 25.37 -11.22 8.57
C VAL A 101 26.61 -11.11 7.69
#